data_AF-A0A173W851-F1
#
_entry.id   AF-A0A173W851-F1
#
_cell.length_a   1.000
_cell.length_b   1.000
_cell.length_c   1.000
_cell.angle_alpha   90.00
_cell.angle_beta   90.00
_cell.angle_gamma   90.00
#
_symmetry.space_group_name_H-M   'P 1'
#
loop_
_entity.id
_entity.type
_entity.pdbx_description
1 polymer ?
#
loop_
_entity_poly.entity_id
_entity_poly.type
_entity_poly.pdbx_seq_one_letter_code
_entity_poly.pdbx_strand_id
1 'polypeptide(L)'
;MEFDRSRLMNNITTLIKEKNIKIGELENSVGISTGYLSKMAKPENESMPGIDLIWKLAEKLGVSIDMLVGGDFSKSNDNLFYLVKFLHELKLETDVHEITWSKFSSYDAVKDPLDLPEWDDLECNVEEKIVTSNITDRYVSLFDSQRNLKATKENFYAFVDTLHIVLLFKCIETVENEEKVVYELYSATDNGPSNNYIIPLCSTLEKDGAIFFALSDFYECVQRHDKDIQLRESARKAIGDFLNRNNTEELPFN
;
A
#
# COMPACT_ATOMS: atom_id res chain seq x y z
N MET A 1 7.51 -7.67 -17.34
CA MET A 1 8.76 -7.27 -16.66
C MET A 1 9.67 -8.48 -16.58
N GLU A 2 10.96 -8.30 -16.87
CA GLU A 2 11.97 -9.34 -16.68
C GLU A 2 12.70 -9.08 -15.35
N PHE A 3 13.08 -10.15 -14.65
CA PHE A 3 13.73 -10.04 -13.34
C PHE A 3 15.13 -9.42 -13.48
N ASP A 4 15.38 -8.34 -12.74
CA ASP A 4 16.67 -7.65 -12.71
C ASP A 4 17.42 -7.96 -11.40
N ARG A 5 18.39 -8.88 -11.50
CA ARG A 5 19.25 -9.26 -10.37
C ARG A 5 20.03 -8.08 -9.80
N SER A 6 20.52 -7.17 -10.66
CA SER A 6 21.31 -6.02 -10.21
C SER A 6 20.44 -5.07 -9.40
N ARG A 7 19.17 -4.89 -9.80
CA ARG A 7 18.16 -4.17 -9.03
C ARG A 7 17.93 -4.81 -7.67
N LEU A 8 17.69 -6.12 -7.61
CA LEU A 8 17.53 -6.84 -6.34
C LEU A 8 18.73 -6.61 -5.39
N MET A 9 19.97 -6.78 -5.89
CA MET A 9 21.17 -6.62 -5.06
C MET A 9 21.40 -5.16 -4.63
N ASN A 10 21.07 -4.19 -5.49
CA ASN A 10 21.10 -2.77 -5.14
C ASN A 10 20.08 -2.46 -4.04
N ASN A 11 18.85 -2.95 -4.17
CA ASN A 11 17.79 -2.78 -3.18
C ASN A 11 18.19 -3.35 -1.82
N ILE A 12 18.70 -4.59 -1.77
CA ILE A 12 19.21 -5.21 -0.55
C ILE A 12 20.29 -4.31 0.07
N THR A 13 21.25 -3.85 -0.72
CA THR A 13 22.35 -3.02 -0.22
C THR A 13 21.87 -1.68 0.32
N THR A 14 20.91 -1.03 -0.35
CA THR A 14 20.32 0.24 0.09
C THR A 14 19.55 0.05 1.40
N LEU A 15 18.69 -0.97 1.49
CA LEU A 15 17.88 -1.23 2.69
C LEU A 15 18.73 -1.61 3.91
N ILE A 16 19.83 -2.35 3.71
CA ILE A 16 20.79 -2.65 4.79
C ILE A 16 21.38 -1.36 5.37
N LYS A 17 21.79 -0.42 4.50
CA LYS A 17 22.35 0.87 4.91
C LYS A 17 21.31 1.71 5.65
N GLU A 18 20.10 1.78 5.10
CA GLU A 18 18.99 2.55 5.68
C GLU A 18 18.64 2.06 7.09
N LYS A 19 18.56 0.73 7.28
CA LYS A 19 18.30 0.15 8.60
C LYS A 19 19.51 0.13 9.53
N ASN A 20 20.67 0.60 9.08
CA ASN A 20 21.92 0.56 9.82
C ASN A 20 22.26 -0.86 10.35
N ILE A 21 21.97 -1.89 9.54
CA ILE A 21 22.25 -3.30 9.87
C ILE A 21 23.61 -3.68 9.30
N LYS A 22 24.40 -4.48 10.01
CA LYS A 22 25.63 -5.04 9.42
C LYS A 22 25.28 -6.19 8.48
N ILE A 23 25.80 -6.16 7.25
CA ILE A 23 25.56 -7.20 6.24
C ILE A 23 25.84 -8.62 6.78
N GLY A 24 26.91 -8.81 7.55
CA GLY A 24 27.23 -10.12 8.14
C GLY A 24 26.25 -10.58 9.22
N GLU A 25 25.65 -9.65 9.97
CA GLU A 25 24.60 -9.96 10.94
C GLU A 25 23.30 -10.39 10.22
N LEU A 26 22.95 -9.70 9.13
CA LEU A 26 21.81 -10.08 8.28
C LEU A 26 22.02 -11.46 7.66
N GLU A 27 23.19 -11.72 7.06
CA GLU A 27 23.55 -13.01 6.46
C GLU A 27 23.38 -14.18 7.45
N ASN A 28 23.91 -14.01 8.66
CA ASN A 28 23.75 -15.01 9.72
C ASN A 28 22.27 -15.20 10.11
N SER A 29 21.49 -14.12 10.17
CA SER A 29 20.08 -14.17 10.57
C SER A 29 19.17 -14.88 9.56
N VAL A 30 19.55 -14.91 8.28
CA VAL A 30 18.82 -15.61 7.21
C VAL A 30 19.44 -16.96 6.85
N GLY A 31 20.49 -17.38 7.58
CA GLY A 31 21.10 -18.70 7.47
C GLY A 31 22.09 -18.88 6.32
N ILE A 32 22.74 -17.81 5.84
CA ILE A 32 23.74 -17.86 4.77
C ILE A 32 25.14 -17.52 5.29
N SER A 33 26.18 -17.96 4.57
CA SER A 33 27.57 -17.71 4.96
C SER A 33 27.94 -16.23 4.87
N THR A 34 28.75 -15.73 5.80
CA THR A 34 29.25 -14.35 5.75
C THR A 34 29.97 -14.05 4.43
N GLY A 35 29.65 -12.90 3.82
CA GLY A 35 30.14 -12.46 2.51
C GLY A 35 29.44 -13.09 1.32
N TYR A 36 28.39 -13.91 1.52
CA TYR A 36 27.57 -14.45 0.44
C TYR A 36 26.91 -13.33 -0.38
N LEU A 37 26.23 -12.39 0.28
CA LEU A 37 25.56 -11.26 -0.38
C LEU A 37 26.58 -10.37 -1.10
N SER A 38 27.76 -10.15 -0.51
CA SER A 38 28.82 -9.38 -1.16
C SER A 38 29.37 -10.07 -2.41
N LYS A 39 29.53 -11.40 -2.40
CA LYS A 39 29.91 -12.18 -3.59
C LYS A 39 28.80 -12.19 -4.62
N MET A 40 27.55 -12.20 -4.18
CA MET A 40 26.39 -12.19 -5.05
C MET A 40 26.22 -10.82 -5.72
N ALA A 41 26.51 -9.71 -5.05
CA ALA A 41 26.40 -8.37 -5.64
C ALA A 41 27.40 -8.09 -6.79
N LYS A 42 28.40 -8.96 -6.99
CA LYS A 42 29.40 -8.74 -8.04
C LYS A 42 28.82 -8.91 -9.46
N PRO A 43 29.30 -8.16 -10.46
CA PRO A 43 28.83 -8.27 -11.85
C PRO A 43 29.12 -9.64 -12.47
N GLU A 44 30.25 -10.24 -12.10
CA GLU A 44 30.75 -11.53 -12.60
C GLU A 44 29.99 -12.76 -12.09
N ASN A 45 29.06 -12.58 -11.14
CA ASN A 45 28.29 -13.67 -10.57
C ASN A 45 26.89 -13.74 -11.19
N GLU A 46 26.62 -14.77 -11.98
CA GLU A 46 25.31 -14.98 -12.61
C GLU A 46 24.34 -15.82 -11.74
N SER A 47 24.79 -16.29 -10.57
CA SER A 47 23.98 -17.11 -9.68
C SER A 47 22.81 -16.31 -9.10
N MET A 48 21.62 -16.89 -9.11
CA MET A 48 20.42 -16.29 -8.52
C MET A 48 20.20 -16.77 -7.08
N PRO A 49 19.80 -15.86 -6.17
CA PRO A 49 19.30 -16.28 -4.87
C PRO A 49 18.00 -17.05 -5.04
N GLY A 50 17.87 -18.17 -4.32
CA GLY A 50 16.61 -18.92 -4.29
C GLY A 50 15.48 -18.11 -3.65
N ILE A 51 14.23 -18.43 -3.99
CA ILE A 51 13.05 -17.72 -3.48
C ILE A 51 12.96 -17.70 -1.95
N ASP A 52 13.38 -18.79 -1.28
CA ASP A 52 13.45 -18.87 0.19
C ASP A 52 14.36 -17.79 0.78
N LEU A 53 15.50 -17.53 0.14
CA LEU A 53 16.42 -16.48 0.58
C LEU A 53 15.84 -15.08 0.31
N ILE A 54 15.23 -14.88 -0.86
CA ILE A 54 14.59 -13.59 -1.20
C ILE A 54 13.48 -13.27 -0.19
N TRP A 55 12.64 -14.24 0.15
CA TRP A 55 11.57 -14.08 1.13
C TRP A 55 12.12 -13.74 2.53
N LYS A 56 13.13 -14.48 3.03
CA LYS A 56 13.78 -14.17 4.32
C LYS A 56 14.41 -12.78 4.36
N LEU A 57 15.04 -12.36 3.26
CA LEU A 57 15.62 -11.02 3.15
C LEU A 57 14.53 -9.95 3.17
N ALA A 58 13.45 -10.12 2.41
CA ALA A 58 12.31 -9.21 2.40
C ALA A 58 11.73 -9.03 3.81
N GLU A 59 11.50 -10.14 4.53
CA GLU A 59 11.03 -10.13 5.92
C GLU A 59 11.99 -9.36 6.85
N LYS A 60 13.29 -9.66 6.84
CA LYS A 60 14.27 -8.95 7.69
C LYS A 60 14.41 -7.47 7.33
N LEU A 61 14.27 -7.14 6.05
CA LEU A 61 14.33 -5.77 5.56
C LEU A 61 12.99 -5.05 5.69
N GLY A 62 11.92 -5.70 6.15
CA GLY A 62 10.61 -5.10 6.40
C GLY A 62 9.98 -4.51 5.13
N VAL A 63 10.11 -5.22 4.02
CA VAL A 63 9.51 -4.86 2.72
C VAL A 63 8.85 -6.11 2.12
N SER A 64 7.92 -5.93 1.19
CA SER A 64 7.38 -7.08 0.44
C SER A 64 8.41 -7.64 -0.54
N ILE A 65 8.19 -8.88 -1.01
CA ILE A 65 9.04 -9.48 -2.06
C ILE A 65 8.98 -8.61 -3.33
N ASP A 66 7.79 -8.16 -3.73
CA ASP A 66 7.61 -7.35 -4.93
C ASP A 66 8.36 -6.02 -4.85
N MET A 67 8.38 -5.39 -3.66
CA MET A 67 9.20 -4.20 -3.42
C MET A 67 10.70 -4.51 -3.52
N LEU A 68 11.14 -5.60 -2.89
CA LEU A 68 12.55 -5.97 -2.87
C LEU A 68 13.09 -6.30 -4.28
N VAL A 69 12.27 -6.95 -5.10
CA VAL A 69 12.63 -7.40 -6.45
C VAL A 69 12.39 -6.33 -7.51
N GLY A 70 11.22 -5.70 -7.48
CA GLY A 70 10.75 -4.79 -8.53
C GLY A 70 11.03 -3.31 -8.27
N GLY A 71 11.08 -2.91 -6.99
CA GLY A 71 11.29 -1.51 -6.60
C GLY A 71 12.66 -0.98 -7.03
N ASP A 72 12.78 0.34 -7.14
CA ASP A 72 14.07 1.01 -7.35
C ASP A 72 14.39 1.86 -6.12
N PHE A 73 15.07 1.24 -5.13
CA PHE A 73 15.45 1.97 -3.93
C PHE A 73 16.70 2.84 -4.14
N SER A 74 17.40 2.72 -5.27
CA SER A 74 18.63 3.49 -5.53
C SER A 74 18.36 4.99 -5.71
N LYS A 75 17.13 5.36 -6.07
CA LYS A 75 16.64 6.74 -6.20
C LYS A 75 15.83 7.21 -4.99
N SER A 76 15.88 6.45 -3.88
CA SER A 76 15.07 6.78 -2.70
C SER A 76 15.56 8.04 -2.01
N ASN A 77 14.61 8.79 -1.47
CA ASN A 77 14.83 9.85 -0.49
C ASN A 77 14.18 9.47 0.84
N ASP A 78 14.47 10.22 1.90
CA ASP A 78 13.91 10.01 3.24
C ASP A 78 12.37 9.93 3.22
N ASN A 79 11.71 10.66 2.30
CA ASN A 79 10.25 10.65 2.16
C ASN A 79 9.73 9.30 1.65
N LEU A 80 10.40 8.66 0.69
CA LEU A 80 9.99 7.34 0.21
C LEU A 80 10.07 6.29 1.32
N PHE A 81 11.15 6.28 2.11
CA PHE A 81 11.26 5.37 3.24
C PHE A 81 10.22 5.66 4.32
N TYR A 82 9.94 6.95 4.59
CA TYR A 82 8.88 7.36 5.49
C TYR A 82 7.51 6.84 5.03
N LEU A 83 7.17 6.99 3.75
CA LEU A 83 5.90 6.49 3.18
C LEU A 83 5.83 4.97 3.19
N VAL A 84 6.90 4.26 2.85
CA VAL A 84 6.95 2.80 2.89
C VAL A 84 6.72 2.30 4.32
N LYS A 85 7.36 2.93 5.32
CA LYS A 85 7.14 2.61 6.72
C LYS A 85 5.70 2.86 7.13
N PHE A 86 5.14 4.00 6.74
CA PHE A 86 3.75 4.35 7.01
C PHE A 86 2.76 3.30 6.45
N LEU A 87 2.90 2.93 5.17
CA LEU A 87 2.05 1.91 4.53
C LEU A 87 2.22 0.53 5.17
N HIS A 88 3.43 0.20 5.61
CA HIS A 88 3.69 -1.05 6.32
C HIS A 88 2.95 -1.11 7.67
N GLU A 89 2.97 -0.04 8.47
CA GLU A 89 2.22 0.00 9.74
C GLU A 89 0.70 -0.09 9.49
N LEU A 90 0.17 0.65 8.52
CA LEU A 90 -1.25 0.54 8.14
C LEU A 90 -1.64 -0.87 7.71
N LYS A 91 -0.74 -1.55 6.96
CA LYS A 91 -0.94 -2.93 6.56
C LYS A 91 -0.99 -3.87 7.77
N LEU A 92 -0.06 -3.72 8.72
CA LEU A 92 -0.04 -4.53 9.93
C LEU A 92 -1.33 -4.38 10.74
N GLU A 93 -1.78 -3.14 10.97
CA GLU A 93 -3.04 -2.86 11.67
C GLU A 93 -4.27 -3.40 10.93
N THR A 94 -4.25 -3.38 9.59
CA THR A 94 -5.28 -4.01 8.75
C THR A 94 -5.27 -5.53 8.91
N ASP A 95 -4.10 -6.18 8.88
CA ASP A 95 -3.96 -7.63 9.01
C ASP A 95 -4.42 -8.16 10.38
N VAL A 96 -4.22 -7.39 11.46
CA VAL A 96 -4.73 -7.73 12.80
C VAL A 96 -6.18 -7.28 13.05
N HIS A 97 -6.88 -6.77 12.03
CA HIS A 97 -8.27 -6.31 12.08
C HIS A 97 -8.52 -5.13 13.03
N GLU A 98 -7.49 -4.33 13.36
CA GLU A 98 -7.66 -3.07 14.09
C GLU A 98 -8.26 -2.00 13.17
N ILE A 99 -7.93 -2.03 11.87
CA ILE A 99 -8.54 -1.19 10.85
C ILE A 99 -9.53 -2.01 10.02
N THR A 100 -10.80 -1.61 10.04
CA THR A 100 -11.84 -2.21 9.19
C THR A 100 -12.12 -1.32 7.98
N TRP A 101 -11.96 -1.90 6.79
CA TRP A 101 -12.17 -1.21 5.52
C TRP A 101 -13.57 -1.46 4.96
N SER A 102 -14.14 -0.42 4.36
CA SER A 102 -15.45 -0.46 3.70
C SER A 102 -15.32 -0.07 2.24
N LYS A 103 -15.89 -0.88 1.35
CA LYS A 103 -15.85 -0.64 -0.10
C LYS A 103 -16.82 0.45 -0.52
N PHE A 104 -16.43 1.27 -1.49
CA PHE A 104 -17.29 2.27 -2.12
C PHE A 104 -17.05 2.42 -3.62
N SER A 105 -18.09 2.84 -4.35
CA SER A 105 -18.08 2.92 -5.81
C SER A 105 -17.69 4.28 -6.38
N SER A 106 -17.92 5.36 -5.64
CA SER A 106 -17.60 6.74 -6.03
C SER A 106 -17.52 7.64 -4.80
N TYR A 107 -16.77 8.73 -4.88
CA TYR A 107 -16.66 9.69 -3.78
C TYR A 107 -18.03 10.25 -3.37
N ASP A 108 -18.89 10.59 -4.35
CA ASP A 108 -20.25 11.07 -4.10
C ASP A 108 -21.11 10.08 -3.29
N ALA A 109 -20.83 8.78 -3.38
CA ALA A 109 -21.58 7.78 -2.62
C ALA A 109 -21.22 7.78 -1.12
N VAL A 110 -20.09 8.35 -0.75
CA VAL A 110 -19.57 8.36 0.63
C VAL A 110 -19.40 9.75 1.21
N LYS A 111 -19.47 10.82 0.42
CA LYS A 111 -19.23 12.18 0.92
C LYS A 111 -20.23 12.62 1.99
N ASP A 112 -21.54 12.51 1.75
CA ASP A 112 -22.55 12.92 2.73
C ASP A 112 -22.58 12.00 3.96
N PRO A 113 -22.55 10.66 3.82
CA PRO A 113 -22.53 9.75 4.98
C PRO A 113 -21.31 9.90 5.88
N LEU A 114 -20.17 10.32 5.33
CA LEU A 114 -18.91 10.46 6.05
C LEU A 114 -18.54 11.92 6.36
N ASP A 115 -19.44 12.88 6.06
CA ASP A 115 -19.22 14.32 6.23
C ASP A 115 -17.92 14.84 5.59
N LEU A 116 -17.61 14.33 4.39
CA LEU A 116 -16.39 14.69 3.66
C LEU A 116 -16.57 16.02 2.92
N PRO A 117 -15.50 16.81 2.76
CA PRO A 117 -15.58 18.09 2.04
C PRO A 117 -15.91 17.90 0.57
N GLU A 118 -16.39 18.95 -0.10
CA GLU A 118 -16.56 18.89 -1.55
C GLU A 118 -15.19 18.69 -2.23
N TRP A 119 -15.13 17.76 -3.17
CA TRP A 119 -13.88 17.40 -3.86
C TRP A 119 -13.33 18.58 -4.68
N ASP A 120 -14.21 19.47 -5.15
CA ASP A 120 -13.90 20.66 -5.93
C ASP A 120 -13.50 21.89 -5.08
N ASP A 121 -13.77 21.88 -3.77
CA ASP A 121 -13.47 22.99 -2.84
C ASP A 121 -12.08 22.91 -2.21
N LEU A 122 -11.29 21.89 -2.56
CA LEU A 122 -9.86 21.89 -2.30
C LEU A 122 -9.20 22.91 -3.21
N GLU A 123 -8.98 24.13 -2.70
CA GLU A 123 -8.12 25.15 -3.29
C GLU A 123 -6.70 24.58 -3.45
N CYS A 124 -6.49 23.80 -4.51
CA CYS A 124 -5.22 23.71 -5.18
C CYS A 124 -4.86 25.15 -5.58
N ASN A 125 -3.93 25.75 -4.84
CA ASN A 125 -3.18 26.93 -5.26
C ASN A 125 -2.28 26.58 -6.46
N VAL A 126 -2.90 26.14 -7.55
CA VAL A 126 -2.26 25.93 -8.84
C VAL A 126 -3.05 26.79 -9.82
N GLU A 127 -2.43 27.91 -10.18
CA GLU A 127 -2.89 28.78 -11.26
C GLU A 127 -3.18 27.93 -12.51
N GLU A 128 -4.27 28.28 -13.21
CA GLU A 128 -4.79 27.71 -14.45
C GLU A 128 -5.82 26.56 -14.35
N LYS A 129 -7.06 26.96 -14.02
CA LYS A 129 -8.28 26.21 -14.38
C LYS A 129 -8.42 26.14 -15.91
N ILE A 130 -8.16 24.98 -16.51
CA ILE A 130 -8.75 24.64 -17.81
C ILE A 130 -10.15 24.08 -17.55
N VAL A 131 -11.13 24.95 -17.75
CA VAL A 131 -12.55 24.58 -17.77
C VAL A 131 -12.81 23.80 -19.06
N THR A 132 -12.96 22.49 -18.97
CA THR A 132 -13.70 21.71 -19.96
C THR A 132 -14.96 21.14 -19.33
N SER A 133 -16.06 21.42 -20.03
CA SER A 133 -17.44 21.13 -19.70
C SER A 133 -17.79 19.65 -19.91
N ASN A 134 -18.76 19.18 -19.11
CA ASN A 134 -19.57 17.98 -19.29
C ASN A 134 -18.86 16.62 -19.19
N ILE A 135 -18.49 16.19 -17.98
CA ILE A 135 -18.32 14.75 -17.67
C ILE A 135 -18.83 14.50 -16.24
N THR A 136 -19.89 13.70 -16.11
CA THR A 136 -20.60 13.35 -14.87
C THR A 136 -19.90 12.33 -13.99
N ASP A 137 -18.61 12.04 -14.23
CA ASP A 137 -17.79 11.08 -13.47
C ASP A 137 -16.34 11.61 -13.34
N ARG A 138 -16.15 12.84 -12.87
CA ARG A 138 -14.81 13.42 -12.72
C ARG A 138 -14.12 12.86 -11.48
N TYR A 139 -13.15 11.97 -11.69
CA TYR A 139 -12.07 11.79 -10.73
C TYR A 139 -10.97 12.79 -11.08
N VAL A 140 -10.67 13.71 -10.17
CA VAL A 140 -9.54 14.65 -10.32
C VAL A 140 -8.52 14.31 -9.24
N SER A 141 -7.32 13.91 -9.65
CA SER A 141 -6.23 13.67 -8.69
C SER A 141 -5.78 14.99 -8.08
N LEU A 142 -5.57 15.00 -6.76
CA LEU A 142 -4.95 16.13 -6.06
C LEU A 142 -3.42 16.11 -6.22
N PHE A 143 -2.84 15.03 -6.76
CA PHE A 143 -1.41 14.94 -7.06
C PHE A 143 -1.07 15.51 -8.44
N ASP A 144 -1.93 15.30 -9.43
CA ASP A 144 -1.77 15.85 -10.78
C ASP A 144 -3.14 15.98 -11.47
N SER A 145 -3.68 17.20 -11.47
CA SER A 145 -5.00 17.51 -12.03
C SER A 145 -5.05 17.46 -13.56
N GLN A 146 -3.90 17.39 -14.24
CA GLN A 146 -3.81 17.29 -15.69
C GLN A 146 -3.91 15.85 -16.19
N ARG A 147 -3.82 14.86 -15.29
CA ARG A 147 -3.87 13.45 -15.62
C ARG A 147 -5.28 13.02 -15.93
N ASN A 148 -5.42 12.23 -17.00
CA ASN A 148 -6.67 11.61 -17.35
C ASN A 148 -6.84 10.31 -16.57
N LEU A 149 -7.39 10.42 -15.37
CA LEU A 149 -7.66 9.30 -14.47
C LEU A 149 -9.15 9.00 -14.37
N LYS A 150 -9.46 7.72 -14.28
CA LYS A 150 -10.80 7.21 -13.98
C LYS A 150 -10.78 6.37 -12.72
N ALA A 151 -11.49 6.79 -11.68
CA ALA A 151 -11.70 5.95 -10.50
C ALA A 151 -12.49 4.68 -10.87
N THR A 152 -12.07 3.56 -10.29
CA THR A 152 -12.80 2.29 -10.40
C THR A 152 -13.93 2.25 -9.37
N LYS A 153 -14.71 1.16 -9.35
CA LYS A 153 -15.72 0.89 -8.31
C LYS A 153 -15.15 0.09 -7.13
N GLU A 154 -13.83 -0.08 -7.09
CA GLU A 154 -13.13 -0.87 -6.09
C GLU A 154 -12.27 0.01 -5.20
N ASN A 155 -12.89 1.03 -4.61
CA ASN A 155 -12.24 1.94 -3.67
C ASN A 155 -12.63 1.55 -2.24
N PHE A 156 -11.82 1.95 -1.26
CA PHE A 156 -12.01 1.59 0.14
C PHE A 156 -11.82 2.79 1.04
N TYR A 157 -12.61 2.87 2.11
CA TYR A 157 -12.38 3.82 3.19
C TYR A 157 -12.30 3.12 4.53
N ALA A 158 -11.62 3.74 5.49
CA ALA A 158 -11.57 3.27 6.86
C ALA A 158 -11.47 4.44 7.84
N PHE A 159 -11.88 4.21 9.08
CA PHE A 159 -11.60 5.12 10.18
C PHE A 159 -10.30 4.69 10.85
N VAL A 160 -9.36 5.62 10.99
CA VAL A 160 -8.04 5.41 11.59
C VAL A 160 -7.82 6.53 12.61
N ASP A 161 -7.61 6.18 13.88
CA ASP A 161 -7.62 7.13 15.01
C ASP A 161 -6.76 8.40 14.81
N THR A 162 -5.61 8.27 14.15
CA THR A 162 -4.67 9.39 13.93
C THR A 162 -4.88 10.13 12.61
N LEU A 163 -5.60 9.53 11.66
CA LEU A 163 -5.83 10.06 10.30
C LEU A 163 -7.29 10.41 10.03
N HIS A 164 -8.17 10.16 11.00
CA HIS A 164 -9.62 10.23 10.85
C HIS A 164 -10.12 9.30 9.75
N ILE A 165 -10.50 9.83 8.58
CA ILE A 165 -11.00 9.02 7.47
C ILE A 165 -9.87 8.83 6.46
N VAL A 166 -9.53 7.58 6.16
CA VAL A 166 -8.57 7.24 5.10
C VAL A 166 -9.34 6.79 3.87
N LEU A 167 -9.02 7.35 2.70
CA LEU A 167 -9.62 7.00 1.42
C LEU A 167 -8.53 6.39 0.52
N LEU A 168 -8.79 5.19 0.02
CA LEU A 168 -7.92 4.45 -0.88
C LEU A 168 -8.64 4.26 -2.22
N PHE A 169 -8.12 4.92 -3.25
CA PHE A 169 -8.65 4.85 -4.61
C PHE A 169 -7.80 3.93 -5.48
N LYS A 170 -8.49 3.15 -6.31
CA LYS A 170 -7.91 2.47 -7.46
C LYS A 170 -8.43 3.15 -8.71
N CYS A 171 -7.52 3.66 -9.51
CA CYS A 171 -7.77 4.44 -10.71
C CYS A 171 -7.13 3.79 -11.93
N ILE A 172 -7.63 4.14 -13.11
CA ILE A 172 -7.06 3.77 -14.40
C ILE A 172 -6.59 5.05 -15.09
N GLU A 173 -5.31 5.11 -15.40
CA GLU A 173 -4.71 6.12 -16.28
C GLU A 173 -4.70 5.57 -17.70
N THR A 174 -5.20 6.34 -18.67
CA THR A 174 -5.09 6.00 -20.10
C THR A 174 -4.02 6.84 -20.76
N VAL A 175 -2.90 6.22 -21.14
CA VAL A 175 -1.77 6.86 -21.82
C VAL A 175 -1.55 6.16 -23.16
N GLU A 176 -1.67 6.89 -24.28
CA GLU A 176 -1.40 6.35 -25.63
C GLU A 176 -2.17 5.04 -25.97
N ASN A 177 -3.40 4.88 -25.47
CA ASN A 177 -4.25 3.67 -25.54
C ASN A 177 -3.80 2.48 -24.67
N GLU A 178 -2.83 2.66 -23.79
CA GLU A 178 -2.53 1.72 -22.72
C GLU A 178 -3.23 2.15 -21.42
N GLU A 179 -3.87 1.19 -20.76
CA GLU A 179 -4.46 1.39 -19.44
C GLU A 179 -3.45 0.97 -18.37
N LYS A 180 -3.18 1.88 -17.42
CA LYS A 180 -2.31 1.64 -16.27
C LYS A 180 -3.10 1.81 -14.99
N VAL A 181 -2.91 0.88 -14.06
CA VAL A 181 -3.52 0.99 -12.73
C VAL A 181 -2.72 1.97 -11.90
N VAL A 182 -3.42 2.88 -11.25
CA VAL A 182 -2.89 3.89 -10.34
C VAL A 182 -3.60 3.75 -9.00
N TYR A 183 -2.86 3.82 -7.91
CA TYR A 183 -3.43 3.86 -6.56
C TYR A 183 -3.16 5.23 -5.93
N GLU A 184 -4.17 5.78 -5.26
CA GLU A 184 -4.05 7.04 -4.53
C GLU A 184 -4.62 6.90 -3.13
N LEU A 185 -3.90 7.44 -2.15
CA LEU A 185 -4.24 7.39 -0.74
C LEU A 185 -4.39 8.82 -0.20
N TYR A 186 -5.49 9.04 0.49
CA TYR A 186 -5.85 10.32 1.08
C TYR A 186 -6.27 10.15 2.54
N SER A 187 -6.13 11.21 3.33
CA SER A 187 -6.78 11.34 4.63
C SER A 187 -7.75 12.52 4.58
N ALA A 188 -8.95 12.38 5.11
CA ALA A 188 -9.87 13.47 5.34
C ALA A 188 -9.95 13.71 6.85
N THR A 189 -9.59 14.93 7.26
CA THR A 189 -9.58 15.31 8.68
C THR A 189 -10.90 15.96 9.06
N ASP A 190 -11.34 15.69 10.29
CA ASP A 190 -12.44 16.41 10.93
C ASP A 190 -11.85 17.48 11.85
N ASN A 191 -11.73 18.70 11.33
CA ASN A 191 -11.32 19.88 12.12
C ASN A 191 -12.54 20.75 12.51
N GLY A 192 -13.74 20.16 12.51
CA GLY A 192 -14.99 20.84 12.84
C GLY A 192 -15.79 21.29 11.61
N PRO A 193 -17.02 21.82 11.85
CA PRO A 193 -18.12 21.89 10.88
C PRO A 193 -17.92 22.80 9.64
N SER A 194 -16.75 23.41 9.49
CA SER A 194 -16.41 24.29 8.36
C SER A 194 -14.97 24.13 7.87
N ASN A 195 -14.25 23.09 8.32
CA ASN A 195 -12.80 23.01 8.13
C ASN A 195 -12.31 21.59 7.77
N ASN A 196 -13.20 20.74 7.24
CA ASN A 196 -12.81 19.44 6.73
C ASN A 196 -12.02 19.64 5.43
N TYR A 197 -10.87 19.00 5.31
CA TYR A 197 -10.06 19.03 4.10
C TYR A 197 -9.42 17.66 3.86
N ILE A 198 -9.15 17.39 2.58
CA ILE A 198 -8.47 16.19 2.12
C ILE A 198 -6.96 16.46 2.05
N ILE A 199 -6.19 15.55 2.63
CA ILE A 199 -4.75 15.53 2.62
C ILE A 199 -4.30 14.43 1.63
N PRO A 200 -3.62 14.79 0.53
CA PRO A 200 -2.97 13.80 -0.33
C PRO A 200 -1.79 13.19 0.42
N LEU A 201 -1.85 11.88 0.69
CA LEU A 201 -0.80 11.15 1.41
C LEU A 201 0.25 10.58 0.44
N CYS A 202 -0.19 9.79 -0.54
CA CYS A 202 0.68 9.29 -1.61
C CYS A 202 -0.10 8.82 -2.85
N SER A 203 0.56 8.79 -4.00
CA SER A 203 0.02 8.29 -5.27
C SER A 203 1.08 7.50 -6.03
N THR A 204 0.65 6.55 -6.85
CA THR A 204 1.51 5.83 -7.81
C THR A 204 1.55 6.47 -9.19
N LEU A 205 1.01 7.69 -9.36
CA LEU A 205 1.08 8.46 -10.61
C LEU A 205 2.51 8.74 -11.08
N GLU A 206 3.45 8.85 -10.15
CA GLU A 206 4.87 9.04 -10.48
C GLU A 206 5.46 7.74 -11.05
N LYS A 207 6.16 7.85 -12.18
CA LYS A 207 6.66 6.68 -12.94
C LYS A 207 7.63 5.83 -12.13
N ASP A 208 7.36 4.52 -12.10
CA ASP A 208 8.29 3.41 -11.82
C ASP A 208 9.15 3.53 -10.55
N GLY A 209 8.50 3.84 -9.42
CA GLY A 209 9.13 3.89 -8.10
C GLY A 209 8.74 2.72 -7.18
N ALA A 210 9.51 2.52 -6.10
CA ALA A 210 9.19 1.52 -5.07
C ALA A 210 7.81 1.75 -4.40
N ILE A 211 7.27 2.98 -4.47
CA ILE A 211 5.95 3.33 -3.93
C ILE A 211 4.82 2.55 -4.62
N PHE A 212 4.95 2.24 -5.92
CA PHE A 212 3.94 1.45 -6.62
C PHE A 212 3.74 0.09 -5.94
N PHE A 213 4.84 -0.59 -5.67
CA PHE A 213 4.82 -1.91 -5.03
C PHE A 213 4.33 -1.85 -3.58
N ALA A 214 4.66 -0.79 -2.82
CA ALA A 214 4.15 -0.61 -1.46
C ALA A 214 2.64 -0.40 -1.45
N LEU A 215 2.15 0.56 -2.26
CA LEU A 215 0.74 0.92 -2.25
C LEU A 215 -0.13 -0.15 -2.91
N SER A 216 0.39 -0.87 -3.92
CA SER A 216 -0.29 -2.03 -4.50
C SER A 216 -0.39 -3.19 -3.51
N ASP A 217 0.69 -3.51 -2.78
CA ASP A 217 0.66 -4.57 -1.75
C ASP A 217 -0.30 -4.22 -0.61
N PHE A 218 -0.33 -2.95 -0.21
CA PHE A 218 -1.32 -2.46 0.75
C PHE A 218 -2.75 -2.56 0.22
N TYR A 219 -3.00 -2.16 -1.03
CA TYR A 219 -4.32 -2.29 -1.65
C TYR A 219 -4.80 -3.74 -1.71
N GLU A 220 -3.93 -4.66 -2.14
CA GLU A 220 -4.24 -6.09 -2.19
C GLU A 220 -4.48 -6.65 -0.78
N CYS A 221 -3.79 -6.13 0.24
CA CYS A 221 -4.10 -6.45 1.63
C CYS A 221 -5.54 -6.07 1.98
N VAL A 222 -5.93 -4.81 1.77
CA VAL A 222 -7.28 -4.32 2.03
C VAL A 222 -8.33 -5.14 1.26
N GLN A 223 -8.07 -5.44 -0.02
CA GLN A 223 -8.98 -6.22 -0.86
C GLN A 223 -9.14 -7.67 -0.38
N ARG A 224 -8.11 -8.29 0.20
CA ARG A 224 -8.23 -9.62 0.82
C ARG A 224 -9.19 -9.57 2.02
N HIS A 225 -9.05 -8.57 2.88
CA HIS A 225 -9.90 -8.41 4.07
C HIS A 225 -11.36 -8.05 3.72
N ASP A 226 -11.62 -7.38 2.59
CA ASP A 226 -12.98 -7.19 2.05
C ASP A 226 -13.66 -8.53 1.69
N LYS A 227 -12.87 -9.54 1.32
CA LYS A 227 -13.36 -10.88 0.98
C LYS A 227 -13.40 -11.82 2.18
N ASP A 228 -12.87 -11.42 3.33
CA ASP A 228 -12.84 -12.27 4.51
C ASP A 228 -14.24 -12.50 5.08
N ILE A 229 -14.44 -13.68 5.67
CA ILE A 229 -15.73 -14.05 6.26
C ILE A 229 -15.95 -13.22 7.52
N GLN A 230 -16.76 -12.18 7.41
CA GLN A 230 -17.15 -11.38 8.57
C GLN A 230 -18.28 -12.06 9.35
N LEU A 231 -17.95 -12.58 10.53
CA LEU A 231 -18.93 -13.05 11.51
C LEU A 231 -19.42 -11.87 12.35
N ARG A 232 -20.74 -11.67 12.38
CA ARG A 232 -21.36 -10.75 13.34
C ARG A 232 -21.01 -11.16 14.76
N GLU A 233 -20.88 -10.20 15.67
CA GLU A 233 -20.51 -10.48 17.07
C GLU A 233 -21.46 -11.49 17.74
N SER A 234 -22.76 -11.41 17.44
CA SER A 234 -23.76 -12.40 17.90
C SER A 234 -23.50 -13.80 17.37
N ALA A 235 -23.09 -13.93 16.11
CA ALA A 235 -22.71 -15.21 15.50
C ALA A 235 -21.40 -15.72 16.08
N ARG A 236 -20.39 -14.84 16.24
CA ARG A 236 -19.10 -15.18 16.86
C ARG A 236 -19.28 -15.67 18.29
N LYS A 237 -20.13 -15.01 19.08
CA LYS A 237 -20.49 -15.42 20.43
C LYS A 237 -21.19 -16.78 20.46
N ALA A 238 -22.20 -16.99 19.62
CA ALA A 238 -22.91 -18.26 19.56
C ALA A 238 -22.01 -19.43 19.13
N ILE A 239 -21.10 -19.19 18.17
CA ILE A 239 -20.09 -20.16 17.74
C ILE A 239 -19.11 -20.43 18.88
N GLY A 240 -18.61 -19.39 19.55
CA GLY A 240 -17.71 -19.51 20.70
C GLY A 240 -18.32 -20.32 21.84
N ASP A 241 -19.59 -20.05 22.20
CA ASP A 241 -20.32 -20.81 23.22
C ASP A 241 -20.44 -22.30 22.84
N PHE A 242 -20.64 -22.61 21.56
CA PHE A 242 -20.70 -23.99 21.06
C PHE A 242 -19.33 -24.68 21.05
N LEU A 243 -18.26 -24.01 20.61
CA LEU A 243 -16.91 -24.56 20.55
C LEU A 243 -16.35 -24.80 21.96
N ASN A 244 -16.55 -23.85 22.88
CA ASN A 244 -16.13 -23.96 24.28
C ASN A 244 -16.83 -25.14 24.99
N ARG A 245 -18.09 -25.44 24.64
CA ARG A 245 -18.79 -26.62 25.17
C ARG A 245 -18.14 -27.94 24.74
N ASN A 246 -17.55 -27.97 23.55
CA ASN A 246 -16.99 -29.20 22.96
C ASN A 246 -15.48 -29.35 23.19
N ASN A 247 -14.83 -28.37 23.83
CA ASN A 247 -13.39 -28.35 24.11
C ASN A 247 -12.52 -28.56 22.84
N THR A 248 -13.06 -28.19 21.68
CA THR A 248 -12.39 -28.29 20.38
C THR A 248 -11.71 -26.97 20.07
N GLU A 249 -10.46 -26.82 20.52
CA GLU A 249 -9.57 -25.72 20.12
C GLU A 249 -8.82 -26.04 18.82
N GLU A 250 -8.68 -27.33 18.48
CA GLU A 250 -7.95 -27.76 17.29
C GLU A 250 -8.82 -27.73 16.03
N LEU A 251 -8.24 -27.20 14.95
CA LEU A 251 -8.82 -27.31 13.62
C LEU A 251 -8.90 -28.79 13.20
N PRO A 252 -9.92 -29.19 12.44
CA PRO A 252 -10.13 -30.59 12.06
C PRO A 252 -9.12 -31.11 11.02
N PHE A 253 -8.13 -30.30 10.66
CA PHE A 253 -7.12 -30.62 9.65
C PHE A 253 -5.74 -30.56 10.32
N ASN A 254 -5.23 -31.74 10.69
CA ASN A 254 -3.81 -31.96 10.98
C ASN A 254 -3.05 -32.22 9.69
#